data_AF-A0A7Y5PDT9-F1
#
_entry.id   AF-A0A7Y5PDT9-F1
#
_cell.length_a   1.000
_cell.length_b   1.000
_cell.length_c   1.000
_cell.angle_alpha   90.00
_cell.angle_beta   90.00
_cell.angle_gamma   90.00
#
_symmetry.space_group_name_H-M   'P 1'
#
loop_
_entity.id
_entity.type
_entity.pdbx_description
1 polymer ?
#
loop_
_entity_poly.entity_id
_entity_poly.type
_entity_poly.pdbx_seq_one_letter_code
_entity_poly.pdbx_strand_id
1 'polypeptide(L)' 'MTCQHCVRAVDGRLRKTPGVEVTHVTIGSADVRYDPARINVDAITEAIADEGYTAFRE' A
#
# COMPACT_ATOMS: atom_id res chain seq x y z
N MET A 1 -1.09 9.79 -4.62
CA MET A 1 -2.56 9.89 -4.45
C MET A 1 -2.94 11.35 -4.24
N THR A 2 -3.99 11.88 -4.87
CA THR A 2 -4.40 13.32 -4.75
C THR A 2 -5.83 13.53 -4.24
N CYS A 3 -6.59 12.45 -3.99
CA CYS A 3 -8.01 12.51 -3.66
C CYS A 3 -8.42 11.46 -2.63
N GLN A 4 -9.53 11.67 -1.91
CA GLN A 4 -10.02 10.71 -0.91
C GLN A 4 -10.47 9.36 -1.51
N HIS A 5 -10.93 9.37 -2.77
CA HIS A 5 -11.22 8.12 -3.49
C HIS A 5 -9.94 7.33 -3.75
N CYS A 6 -8.87 8.03 -4.14
CA CYS A 6 -7.54 7.50 -4.42
C CYS A 6 -6.95 6.82 -3.17
N VAL A 7 -7.10 7.47 -2.01
CA VAL A 7 -6.70 6.93 -0.70
C VAL A 7 -7.44 5.62 -0.40
N ARG A 8 -8.76 5.58 -0.61
CA ARG A 8 -9.57 4.38 -0.38
C ARG A 8 -9.21 3.22 -1.31
N ALA A 9 -8.87 3.49 -2.56
CA ALA A 9 -8.42 2.46 -3.49
C ALA A 9 -7.14 1.78 -2.99
N VAL A 10 -6.12 2.58 -2.67
CA VAL A 10 -4.83 2.07 -2.17
C VAL A 10 -4.97 1.39 -0.80
N ASP A 11 -5.71 1.96 0.16
CA ASP A 11 -5.98 1.32 1.46
C ASP A 11 -6.70 -0.03 1.26
N GLY A 12 -7.71 -0.07 0.39
CA GLY A 12 -8.46 -1.28 0.08
C GLY A 12 -7.58 -2.36 -0.56
N ARG A 13 -6.65 -1.98 -1.45
CA ARG A 13 -5.69 -2.91 -2.06
C ARG A 13 -4.71 -3.45 -1.02
N LEU A 14 -4.08 -2.58 -0.24
CA LEU A 14 -3.10 -2.95 0.78
C LEU A 14 -3.70 -3.87 1.85
N ARG A 15 -4.94 -3.63 2.28
CA ARG A 15 -5.64 -4.50 3.23
C ARG A 15 -5.98 -5.88 2.68
N LYS A 16 -6.08 -6.02 1.36
CA LYS A 16 -6.32 -7.31 0.70
C LYS A 16 -5.02 -8.05 0.38
N THR A 17 -3.87 -7.37 0.47
CA THR A 17 -2.56 -7.98 0.23
C THR A 17 -2.18 -8.87 1.43
N PRO A 18 -2.02 -10.20 1.23
CA PRO A 18 -1.65 -11.10 2.31
C PRO A 18 -0.29 -10.74 2.92
N GLY A 19 -0.23 -10.71 4.25
CA GLY A 19 1.00 -10.36 4.97
C GLY A 19 1.23 -8.86 5.15
N VAL A 20 0.29 -8.00 4.72
CA VAL A 20 0.32 -6.55 4.98
C VAL A 20 -0.69 -6.18 6.06
N GLU A 21 -0.25 -5.36 7.01
CA GLU A 21 -1.08 -4.71 8.02
C GLU A 21 -1.03 -3.19 7.80
N VAL A 22 -2.17 -2.62 7.39
CA VAL A 22 -2.27 -1.18 7.13
C VAL A 22 -2.50 -0.41 8.42
N THR A 23 -1.56 0.45 8.77
CA THR A 23 -1.64 1.29 9.97
C THR A 23 -2.34 2.61 9.65
N HIS A 24 -1.94 3.28 8.57
CA HIS A 24 -2.52 4.56 8.18
C HIS A 24 -2.34 4.81 6.68
N VAL A 25 -3.34 5.38 6.00
CA VAL A 25 -3.21 5.80 4.59
C VAL A 25 -3.77 7.21 4.45
N THR A 26 -2.96 8.11 3.90
CA THR A 26 -3.33 9.50 3.63
C THR A 26 -2.95 9.88 2.20
N ILE A 27 -3.34 11.09 1.80
CA ILE A 27 -2.91 11.66 0.53
C ILE A 27 -1.39 11.82 0.57
N GLY A 28 -0.69 11.01 -0.22
CA GLY A 28 0.76 11.09 -0.39
C GLY A 28 1.55 10.00 0.32
N SER A 29 1.02 9.39 1.38
CA SER A 29 1.77 8.44 2.21
C SER A 29 0.91 7.27 2.70
N ALA A 30 1.53 6.11 2.90
CA ALA A 30 0.90 4.93 3.47
C ALA A 30 1.87 4.27 4.47
N ASP A 31 1.43 4.16 5.72
CA ASP A 31 2.12 3.47 6.79
C ASP A 31 1.61 2.04 6.88
N VAL A 32 2.50 1.10 6.61
CA VAL A 32 2.20 -0.34 6.61
C VAL A 32 3.26 -1.11 7.39
N ARG A 33 2.81 -2.14 8.08
CA ARG A 33 3.65 -3.21 8.60
C ARG A 33 3.47 -4.43 7.71
N TYR A 34 4.50 -5.25 7.58
CA TYR A 34 4.39 -6.48 6.81
C TYR A 34 5.18 -7.61 7.44
N ASP A 35 4.72 -8.83 7.21
CA ASP A 35 5.42 -10.06 7.60
C ASP A 35 6.42 -10.47 6.50
N PRO A 36 7.74 -10.34 6.74
CA PRO A 36 8.76 -10.68 5.74
C PRO A 36 8.79 -12.16 5.37
N ALA A 37 8.16 -13.05 6.16
CA ALA A 37 8.03 -14.46 5.81
C ALA A 37 6.91 -14.70 4.77
N ARG A 38 6.01 -13.73 4.55
CA ARG A 38 4.86 -13.85 3.66
C ARG A 38 4.95 -12.94 2.44
N ILE A 39 5.55 -11.76 2.58
CA ILE A 39 5.64 -10.76 1.53
C ILE A 39 6.92 -9.93 1.67
N ASN A 40 7.37 -9.33 0.58
CA ASN A 40 8.49 -8.40 0.56
C ASN A 40 8.04 -7.00 0.10
N VAL A 41 8.93 -6.02 0.26
CA VAL A 41 8.63 -4.62 -0.09
C VAL A 41 8.29 -4.46 -1.58
N ASP A 42 9.03 -5.13 -2.47
CA ASP A 42 8.76 -5.09 -3.92
C ASP A 42 7.32 -5.49 -4.26
N ALA A 43 6.82 -6.59 -3.68
CA ALA A 43 5.45 -7.05 -3.89
C ALA A 43 4.41 -6.06 -3.34
N ILE A 44 4.71 -5.37 -2.24
CA ILE A 44 3.84 -4.31 -1.71
C ILE A 44 3.82 -3.12 -2.68
N THR A 45 4.98 -2.71 -3.20
CA THR A 45 5.06 -1.62 -4.18
C THR A 45 4.39 -1.99 -5.51
N GLU A 46 4.48 -3.25 -5.95
CA GLU A 46 3.80 -3.75 -7.15
C GLU A 46 2.27 -3.75 -6.96
N ALA A 47 1.78 -4.14 -5.78
CA ALA A 47 0.36 -4.06 -5.46
C ALA A 47 -0.17 -2.61 -5.53
N ILE A 48 0.64 -1.63 -5.13
CA ILE A 48 0.30 -0.20 -5.26
C ILE A 48 0.39 0.25 -6.74
N ALA A 49 1.36 -0.26 -7.50
CA ALA A 49 1.53 0.03 -8.93
C ALA A 49 0.35 -0.46 -9.78
N ASP A 50 -0.25 -1.59 -9.43
CA ASP A 50 -1.45 -2.12 -10.09
C ASP A 50 -2.67 -1.19 -9.92
N GLU A 51 -2.72 -0.38 -8.85
CA GLU A 51 -3.72 0.68 -8.66
C GLU A 51 -3.35 1.98 -9.41
N GLY A 52 -2.23 2.00 -10.15
CA GLY A 52 -1.75 3.14 -10.93
C GLY A 52 -0.89 4.13 -10.15
N TYR A 53 -0.29 3.73 -9.02
CA TYR A 53 0.56 4.60 -8.20
C TYR A 53 1.96 4.04 -8.01
N THR A 54 2.97 4.91 -8.03
CA THR A 54 4.34 4.53 -7.63
C THR A 54 4.53 4.80 -6.15
N ALA A 55 4.98 3.79 -5.40
CA ALA A 55 5.37 3.94 -4.01
C ALA A 55 6.89 3.97 -3.90
N PHE A 56 7.39 4.87 -3.06
CA PHE A 56 8.80 4.97 -2.71
C PHE A 56 8.93 4.64 -1.23
N ARG A 57 9.98 3.92 -0.87
CA ARG A 57 10.28 3.63 0.53
C ARG A 57 11.06 4.81 1.10
N GLU A 58 10.53 5.40 2.17
CA GLU A 58 11.17 6.42 3.00
C GLU A 58 11.66 5.84 4.34
#